data_AF-W4VGE4-F1
#
_entry.id   AF-W4VGE4-F1
#
_cell.length_a   1.000
_cell.length_b   1.000
_cell.length_c   1.000
_cell.angle_alpha   90.00
_cell.angle_beta   90.00
_cell.angle_gamma   90.00
#
_symmetry.space_group_name_H-M   'P 1'
#
loop_
_entity.id
_entity.type
_entity.pdbx_description
1 polymer ?
#
loop_
_entity_poly.entity_id
_entity_poly.type
_entity_poly.pdbx_seq_one_letter_code
_entity_poly.pdbx_strand_id
1 'polypeptide(L)'
;MRIVMSGYFGFDNTGDEAILQAIVDSLRKLQPDVSIVVLSNNPESTAAKYHVEAVNRWDIKAIAKTIRNADGLISGGGSLLQDKTGWKTIPYYTAVMRIAKFYRKPVFVYAQGMGPIDGALGNG
;
A
#
# COMPACT_ATOMS: atom_id res chain seq x y z
N MET A 1 1.22 -0.62 17.30
CA MET A 1 1.46 -1.29 16.00
C MET A 1 1.59 -0.22 14.94
N ARG A 2 2.65 -0.25 14.12
CA ARG A 2 2.92 0.71 13.03
C ARG A 2 2.91 0.02 11.68
N ILE A 3 1.97 0.39 10.82
CA ILE A 3 1.77 -0.21 9.50
C ILE A 3 2.13 0.80 8.41
N VAL A 4 2.90 0.36 7.43
CA VAL A 4 3.18 1.14 6.22
C VAL A 4 2.25 0.69 5.11
N MET A 5 1.66 1.66 4.41
CA MET A 5 0.80 1.42 3.26
C MET A 5 1.49 1.90 1.99
N SER A 6 1.61 1.02 1.01
CA SER A 6 2.07 1.36 -0.34
C SER A 6 0.97 1.08 -1.36
N GLY A 7 0.68 2.05 -2.22
CA GLY A 7 -0.36 1.95 -3.24
C GLY A 7 -0.30 3.15 -4.17
N TYR A 8 -1.24 3.29 -5.10
CA TYR A 8 -1.32 4.45 -6.00
C TYR A 8 -1.99 5.65 -5.31
N PHE A 9 -1.45 6.05 -4.16
CA PHE A 9 -2.02 7.08 -3.28
C PHE A 9 -1.38 8.46 -3.49
N GLY A 10 -2.17 9.51 -3.29
CA GLY A 10 -1.76 10.90 -3.47
C GLY A 10 -1.69 11.37 -4.92
N PHE A 11 -2.33 10.62 -5.82
CA PHE A 11 -2.50 10.97 -7.24
C PHE A 11 -3.91 11.47 -7.56
N ASP A 12 -4.75 11.68 -6.54
CA ASP A 12 -6.15 12.09 -6.67
C ASP A 12 -7.01 11.13 -7.53
N ASN A 13 -6.58 9.87 -7.65
CA ASN A 13 -7.38 8.81 -8.26
C ASN A 13 -8.50 8.40 -7.29
N THR A 14 -9.74 8.78 -7.59
CA THR A 14 -10.89 8.55 -6.69
C THR A 14 -11.03 7.10 -6.24
N GLY A 15 -10.72 6.13 -7.11
CA GLY A 15 -10.79 4.70 -6.77
C GLY A 15 -9.75 4.28 -5.75
N ASP A 16 -8.47 4.57 -5.98
CA ASP A 16 -7.39 4.24 -5.05
C ASP A 16 -7.50 5.03 -3.74
N GLU A 17 -7.96 6.27 -3.80
CA GLU A 17 -8.22 7.11 -2.63
C GLU A 17 -9.39 6.55 -1.78
N ALA A 18 -10.45 6.04 -2.40
CA ALA A 18 -11.54 5.36 -1.69
C ALA A 18 -11.09 4.04 -1.05
N ILE A 19 -10.24 3.28 -1.73
CA ILE A 19 -9.63 2.05 -1.17
C ILE A 19 -8.76 2.40 0.04
N LEU A 20 -7.94 3.45 -0.04
CA LEU A 20 -7.14 3.92 1.08
C LEU A 20 -8.02 4.26 2.29
N GLN A 21 -9.09 5.04 2.09
CA GLN A 21 -10.05 5.39 3.14
C GLN A 21 -10.61 4.13 3.82
N ALA A 22 -11.10 3.17 3.02
CA ALA A 22 -11.72 1.95 3.53
C ALA A 22 -10.74 1.10 4.36
N ILE A 23 -9.47 1.02 3.96
CA ILE A 23 -8.43 0.31 4.71
C ILE A 23 -8.13 1.05 6.03
N VAL A 24 -7.94 2.37 5.99
CA VAL A 24 -7.67 3.17 7.19
C VAL A 24 -8.79 3.03 8.22
N ASP A 25 -10.05 3.14 7.79
CA ASP A 25 -11.21 3.03 8.66
C ASP A 25 -11.34 1.62 9.25
N SER A 26 -11.11 0.59 8.45
CA SER A 26 -11.15 -0.81 8.90
C SER A 26 -10.06 -1.10 9.92
N LEU A 27 -8.82 -0.63 9.68
CA LEU A 27 -7.70 -0.83 10.60
C LEU A 27 -7.95 -0.12 11.94
N ARG A 28 -8.45 1.12 11.91
CA ARG A 28 -8.78 1.87 13.13
C ARG A 28 -9.93 1.25 13.91
N LYS A 29 -10.93 0.71 13.22
CA LYS A 29 -12.05 0.00 13.86
C LYS A 29 -11.58 -1.26 14.59
N LEU A 30 -10.61 -1.98 14.04
CA LEU A 30 -10.05 -3.19 14.64
C LEU A 30 -9.01 -2.88 15.73
N GLN A 31 -8.19 -1.85 15.53
CA GLN A 31 -7.16 -1.43 16.46
C GLN A 31 -7.09 0.11 16.49
N PRO A 32 -7.75 0.77 17.45
CA PRO A 32 -7.84 2.23 17.53
C PRO A 32 -6.48 2.94 17.58
N ASP A 33 -5.49 2.33 18.26
CA ASP A 33 -4.14 2.91 18.44
C ASP A 33 -3.15 2.52 17.32
N VAL A 34 -3.64 2.07 16.16
CA VAL A 34 -2.78 1.76 15.02
C VAL A 34 -2.16 3.03 14.44
N SER A 35 -0.84 3.05 14.32
CA SER A 35 -0.11 4.09 13.58
C SER A 35 -0.05 3.68 12.12
N ILE A 36 -0.62 4.48 11.23
CA ILE A 36 -0.66 4.23 9.79
C ILE A 36 0.23 5.26 9.09
N VAL A 37 1.13 4.77 8.25
CA VAL A 37 1.99 5.61 7.41
C VAL A 37 1.74 5.31 5.94
N VAL A 38 1.36 6.31 5.16
CA VAL A 38 1.06 6.16 3.74
C VAL A 38 2.23 6.65 2.88
N LEU A 39 2.72 5.80 1.99
CA LEU A 39 3.64 6.21 0.93
C LEU A 39 2.83 6.90 -0.17
N SER A 40 2.95 8.22 -0.26
CA SER A 40 2.08 9.07 -1.07
C SER A 40 2.85 9.95 -2.05
N ASN A 41 2.25 10.22 -3.20
CA ASN A 41 2.75 11.23 -4.14
C ASN A 41 2.53 12.66 -3.64
N ASN A 42 1.48 12.90 -2.83
CA ASN A 42 1.22 14.17 -2.16
C ASN A 42 1.01 13.92 -0.64
N PRO A 43 2.11 13.86 0.15
CA PRO A 43 2.04 13.51 1.57
C PRO A 43 1.19 14.47 2.39
N GLU A 44 1.27 15.78 2.14
CA GLU A 44 0.51 16.78 2.89
C GLU A 44 -1.00 16.58 2.73
N SER A 45 -1.47 16.49 1.48
CA SER A 45 -2.88 16.23 1.18
C SER A 45 -3.35 14.89 1.77
N THR A 46 -2.54 13.84 1.63
CA THR A 46 -2.87 12.51 2.14
C THR A 46 -2.96 12.49 3.67
N ALA A 47 -2.02 13.12 4.36
CA ALA A 47 -2.01 13.20 5.80
C ALA A 47 -3.24 13.96 6.33
N ALA A 48 -3.57 15.09 5.70
CA ALA A 48 -4.74 15.89 6.07
C ALA A 48 -6.05 15.13 5.84
N LYS A 49 -6.21 14.49 4.69
CA LYS A 49 -7.45 13.82 4.28
C LYS A 49 -7.76 12.56 5.09
N TYR A 50 -6.75 11.74 5.36
CA TYR A 50 -6.94 10.44 6.03
C TYR A 50 -6.56 10.48 7.52
N HIS A 51 -6.06 11.61 8.00
CA HIS A 51 -5.53 11.79 9.36
C HIS A 51 -4.41 10.80 9.68
N VAL A 52 -3.53 10.52 8.74
CA VAL A 52 -2.42 9.55 8.84
C VAL A 52 -1.07 10.24 8.77
N GLU A 53 0.00 9.55 9.14
CA GLU A 53 1.33 9.98 8.71
C GLU A 53 1.49 9.69 7.22
N ALA A 54 2.18 10.56 6.49
CA ALA A 54 2.47 10.34 5.08
C ALA A 54 3.92 10.65 4.75
N VAL A 55 4.51 9.85 3.87
CA VAL A 55 5.89 9.96 3.43
C VAL A 55 5.92 10.04 1.91
N ASN A 56 6.78 10.89 1.37
CA ASN A 56 6.96 11.00 -0.08
C ASN A 56 7.39 9.64 -0.65
N ARG A 57 6.56 9.09 -1.53
CA ARG A 57 6.78 7.80 -2.17
C ARG A 57 8.02 7.75 -3.06
N TRP A 58 8.58 8.89 -3.44
CA TRP A 58 9.78 9.00 -4.28
C TRP A 58 11.06 9.10 -3.45
N ASP A 59 10.96 9.38 -2.15
CA ASP A 59 12.11 9.41 -1.25
C ASP A 59 12.41 8.01 -0.70
N ILE A 60 13.26 7.28 -1.42
CA ILE A 60 13.66 5.92 -1.06
C ILE A 60 14.33 5.85 0.33
N LYS A 61 15.04 6.90 0.76
CA LYS A 61 15.69 6.93 2.08
C LYS A 61 14.63 7.04 3.17
N ALA A 62 13.65 7.93 3.00
CA ALA A 62 12.54 8.07 3.91
C ALA A 62 11.67 6.81 3.96
N ILE A 63 11.40 6.19 2.81
CA ILE A 63 10.70 4.90 2.72
C ILE A 63 11.44 3.82 3.51
N ALA A 64 12.75 3.65 3.28
CA ALA A 64 13.53 2.64 3.96
C ALA A 64 13.57 2.85 5.47
N LYS A 65 13.75 4.09 5.93
CA LYS A 65 13.67 4.45 7.37
C LYS A 65 12.30 4.12 7.95
N THR A 66 11.24 4.46 7.22
CA THR A 66 9.86 4.25 7.66
C THR A 66 9.54 2.76 7.78
N ILE A 67 9.89 1.96 6.77
CA ILE A 67 9.68 0.51 6.76
C ILE A 67 10.51 -0.18 7.85
N ARG A 68 11.76 0.25 8.08
CA ARG A 68 12.62 -0.30 9.13
C ARG A 68 11.96 -0.21 10.52
N ASN A 69 11.30 0.91 10.79
CA ASN A 69 10.66 1.21 12.07
C ASN A 69 9.19 0.75 12.15
N ALA A 70 8.68 0.08 11.12
CA ALA A 70 7.31 -0.43 11.09
C ALA A 70 7.23 -1.90 11.53
N ASP A 71 6.02 -2.35 11.84
CA ASP A 71 5.72 -3.75 12.17
C ASP A 71 5.32 -4.56 10.92
N GLY A 72 4.90 -3.90 9.84
CA GLY A 72 4.52 -4.55 8.59
C GLY A 72 4.27 -3.57 7.45
N LEU A 73 4.26 -4.12 6.23
CA LEU A 73 3.91 -3.42 5.00
C LEU A 73 2.62 -4.02 4.43
N ILE A 74 1.64 -3.16 4.15
CA ILE A 74 0.47 -3.49 3.34
C ILE A 74 0.64 -2.79 1.99
N SER A 75 0.80 -3.57 0.93
CA SER A 75 0.79 -3.08 -0.44
C SER A 75 -0.61 -3.24 -1.03
N GLY A 76 -1.38 -2.16 -1.12
CA GLY A 76 -2.76 -2.17 -1.59
C GLY A 76 -3.02 -1.23 -2.77
N GLY A 77 -4.05 -1.53 -3.58
CA GLY A 77 -4.57 -0.67 -4.65
C GLY A 77 -5.34 -1.47 -5.69
N GLY A 78 -6.50 -0.98 -6.13
CA GLY A 78 -7.32 -1.62 -7.16
C GLY A 78 -6.65 -1.54 -8.55
N SER A 79 -5.86 -0.50 -8.76
CA SER A 79 -5.13 -0.23 -10.01
C SER A 79 -3.80 -0.99 -10.14
N LEU A 80 -3.40 -1.79 -9.12
CA LEU A 80 -2.07 -2.43 -9.11
C LEU A 80 -1.94 -3.54 -10.17
N LEU A 81 -3.05 -4.16 -10.57
CA LEU A 81 -3.12 -5.18 -11.62
C LEU A 81 -4.19 -4.92 -12.70
N GLN A 82 -5.17 -4.04 -12.47
CA GLN A 82 -6.36 -4.00 -13.33
C GLN A 82 -6.33 -3.09 -14.56
N ASP A 83 -5.34 -2.24 -14.79
CA ASP A 83 -5.29 -1.59 -16.11
C ASP A 83 -3.92 -1.00 -16.43
N LYS A 84 -3.35 -1.42 -17.57
CA LYS A 84 -2.45 -0.72 -18.51
C LYS A 84 -1.48 0.39 -18.03
N THR A 85 -1.14 0.52 -16.75
CA THR A 85 -0.17 1.50 -16.26
C THR A 85 1.23 0.87 -16.17
N GLY A 86 1.87 0.76 -17.33
CA GLY A 86 3.32 0.82 -17.59
C GLY A 86 4.28 -0.11 -16.83
N TRP A 87 5.26 -0.66 -17.55
CA TRP A 87 6.40 -1.43 -17.01
C TRP A 87 7.23 -0.73 -15.89
N LYS A 88 6.97 0.53 -15.55
CA LYS A 88 7.68 1.32 -14.53
C LYS A 88 7.06 1.19 -13.12
N THR A 89 5.79 0.87 -13.01
CA THR A 89 5.05 0.81 -11.73
C THR A 89 5.35 -0.49 -10.97
N ILE A 90 5.55 -1.59 -11.69
CA ILE A 90 5.97 -2.89 -11.14
C ILE A 90 7.33 -2.82 -10.43
N PRO A 91 8.40 -2.24 -11.02
CA PRO A 91 9.67 -2.02 -10.35
C PRO A 91 9.57 -1.26 -9.04
N TYR A 92 8.74 -0.20 -8.98
CA TYR A 92 8.54 0.58 -7.76
C TYR A 92 8.01 -0.29 -6.62
N TYR A 93 6.87 -0.95 -6.81
CA TYR A 93 6.26 -1.77 -5.75
C TYR A 93 7.16 -2.96 -5.39
N THR A 94 7.84 -3.54 -6.38
CA THR A 94 8.82 -4.60 -6.12
C THR A 94 9.98 -4.10 -5.27
N ALA A 95 10.50 -2.90 -5.52
CA ALA A 95 11.55 -2.30 -4.70
C ALA A 95 11.08 -2.05 -3.26
N VAL A 96 9.88 -1.49 -3.07
CA VAL A 96 9.29 -1.27 -1.74
C VAL A 96 9.12 -2.59 -0.98
N MET A 97 8.58 -3.63 -1.64
CA MET A 97 8.45 -4.96 -1.05
C MET A 97 9.81 -5.60 -0.73
N ARG A 98 10.83 -5.40 -1.58
CA ARG A 98 12.20 -5.86 -1.31
C ARG A 98 12.81 -5.16 -0.10
N ILE A 99 12.58 -3.86 0.08
CA ILE A 99 13.01 -3.11 1.27
C ILE A 99 12.36 -3.70 2.54
N ALA A 100 11.05 -3.98 2.49
CA ALA A 100 10.37 -4.63 3.61
C ALA A 100 10.94 -6.01 3.93
N LYS A 101 11.15 -6.85 2.90
CA LYS A 101 11.78 -8.18 3.06
C LYS A 101 13.20 -8.09 3.60
N PHE A 102 14.00 -7.12 3.16
CA PHE A 102 15.34 -6.87 3.67
C PHE A 102 15.34 -6.59 5.18
N TYR A 103 14.37 -5.81 5.66
CA TYR A 103 14.16 -5.56 7.09
C TYR A 103 13.32 -6.63 7.80
N ARG A 104 13.07 -7.77 7.15
CA ARG A 104 12.27 -8.90 7.67
C ARG A 104 10.87 -8.49 8.13
N LYS A 105 10.27 -7.50 7.47
CA LYS A 105 8.91 -7.07 7.77
C LYS A 105 7.91 -7.95 7.02
N PRO A 106 6.81 -8.39 7.66
CA PRO A 106 5.73 -9.07 6.96
C PRO A 106 5.15 -8.15 5.88
N VAL A 107 4.87 -8.72 4.71
CA VAL A 107 4.31 -8.01 3.56
C VAL A 107 2.98 -8.64 3.21
N PHE A 108 1.91 -7.84 3.26
CA PHE A 108 0.58 -8.23 2.82
C PHE A 108 0.23 -7.47 1.55
N VAL A 109 -0.37 -8.16 0.58
CA VAL A 109 -0.86 -7.52 -0.65
C VAL A 109 -2.39 -7.55 -0.61
N TYR A 110 -3.03 -6.38 -0.64
CA TYR A 110 -4.48 -6.23 -0.41
C TYR A 110 -5.18 -5.67 -1.67
N ALA A 111 -6.44 -6.06 -1.89
CA ALA A 111 -7.27 -5.63 -3.02
C ALA A 111 -6.71 -5.94 -4.43
N GLN A 112 -6.01 -7.07 -4.58
CA GLN A 112 -5.80 -7.65 -5.91
C GLN A 112 -7.12 -8.27 -6.34
N GLY A 113 -7.84 -7.63 -7.25
CA GLY A 113 -8.97 -8.29 -7.92
C GLY A 113 -8.44 -9.46 -8.73
N MET A 114 -8.51 -10.67 -8.17
CA MET A 114 -8.65 -11.87 -8.98
C MET A 114 -10.08 -11.79 -9.51
N GLY A 115 -10.26 -11.47 -10.80
CA GLY A 115 -11.52 -11.79 -11.49
C GLY A 115 -11.85 -13.28 -11.29
N PRO A 116 -13.08 -13.74 -11.57
CA PRO A 116 -13.50 -15.11 -11.29
C PRO A 116 -12.40 -16.09 -11.70
N ILE A 117 -11.92 -16.85 -10.73
CA ILE A 117 -11.01 -17.96 -10.99
C ILE A 117 -11.92 -19.02 -11.59
N ASP A 118 -12.12 -19.00 -12.90
CA ASP A 118 -12.53 -20.19 -13.62
C ASP A 118 -11.37 -21.17 -13.49
N GLY A 119 -11.38 -21.88 -12.37
CA GLY A 119 -10.47 -22.97 -12.09
C GLY A 119 -10.77 -24.11 -13.03
N ALA A 120 -10.25 -24.04 -14.26
CA ALA A 120 -9.89 -25.23 -15.01
C ALA A 120 -8.48 -25.68 -14.57
N LEU A 121 -8.35 -26.01 -13.29
CA LEU A 121 -7.27 -26.82 -12.72
C LEU A 121 -7.79 -27.45 -11.42
N GLY A 122 -9.01 -28.00 -11.52
CA GLY A 122 -9.39 -29.21 -10.82
C GLY A 122 -9.34 -30.35 -11.84
N ASN A 123 -8.57 -31.38 -11.51
CA ASN A 123 -8.39 -32.67 -12.19
C ASN A 123 -7.24 -32.76 -13.22
N GLY A 124 -6.24 -33.57 -12.85
CA GLY A 124 -5.13 -34.01 -13.69
C GLY A 124 -3.91 -34.36 -12.87
#